data_AF-A0A8X7C0G5-F1
#
_entry.id   AF-A0A8X7C0G5-F1
#
_cell.length_a   1.000
_cell.length_b   1.000
_cell.length_c   1.000
_cell.angle_alpha   90.00
_cell.angle_beta   90.00
_cell.angle_gamma   90.00
#
_symmetry.space_group_name_H-M   'P 1'
#
loop_
_entity.id
_entity.type
_entity.pdbx_description
1 polymer ?
#
loop_
_entity_poly.entity_id
_entity_poly.type
_entity_poly.pdbx_seq_one_letter_code
_entity_poly.pdbx_strand_id
1 'polypeptide(L)'
;VKVGSKYQAVIPNLIPEGLRPKEEKEDEGLIWSPCCSIDDERLVEYVKETKEKFKYSQEQSLGILFANEYNLEKARKDVLKYEPRPVQWSREDKERFEEGFNLHGKNFDMICKM
;
A
#
# COMPACT_ATOMS: atom_id res chain seq x y z
N VAL A 1 6.63 36.29 -2.07
CA VAL A 1 6.13 35.50 -3.22
C VAL A 1 6.68 36.13 -4.50
N LYS A 2 7.24 35.34 -5.42
CA LYS A 2 7.78 35.86 -6.70
C LYS A 2 6.71 35.79 -7.78
N VAL A 3 6.67 36.79 -8.68
CA VAL A 3 5.69 36.91 -9.78
C VAL A 3 6.44 36.91 -11.11
N GLY A 4 5.87 36.27 -12.13
CA GLY A 4 6.44 36.17 -13.47
C GLY A 4 6.28 34.76 -14.06
N SER A 5 6.46 34.65 -15.37
CA SER A 5 6.29 33.39 -16.13
C SER A 5 7.20 32.25 -15.68
N LYS A 6 8.32 32.55 -15.01
CA LYS A 6 9.24 31.56 -14.42
C LYS A 6 8.75 31.01 -13.07
N TYR A 7 7.69 31.58 -12.51
CA TYR A 7 7.20 31.29 -11.17
C TYR A 7 5.72 30.90 -11.14
N GLN A 8 4.93 31.34 -12.12
CA GLN A 8 3.50 31.06 -12.21
C GLN A 8 3.23 29.94 -13.23
N ALA A 9 2.37 28.99 -12.87
CA ALA A 9 1.90 27.97 -13.79
C ALA A 9 1.01 28.59 -14.89
N VAL A 10 1.09 28.04 -16.10
CA VAL A 10 0.14 28.38 -17.17
C VAL A 10 -1.17 27.68 -16.88
N ILE A 11 -2.24 28.44 -16.73
CA ILE A 11 -3.58 27.91 -16.48
C ILE A 11 -4.10 27.31 -17.79
N PRO A 12 -4.38 25.99 -17.85
CA PRO A 12 -4.97 25.39 -19.04
C PRO A 12 -6.38 25.92 -19.29
N ASN A 13 -6.76 26.00 -20.57
CA ASN A 13 -8.14 26.33 -20.92
C ASN A 13 -9.08 25.18 -20.52
N LEU A 14 -10.29 25.53 -20.08
CA LEU A 14 -11.31 24.55 -19.74
C LEU A 14 -11.75 23.77 -20.98
N ILE A 15 -11.59 22.45 -20.96
CA ILE A 15 -12.07 21.56 -22.02
C ILE A 15 -13.51 21.13 -21.70
N PRO A 16 -14.49 21.37 -22.58
CA PRO A 16 -15.87 20.91 -22.42
C PRO A 16 -15.96 19.39 -22.28
N GLU A 17 -16.92 18.89 -21.49
CA GLU A 17 -17.01 17.46 -21.11
C GLU A 17 -16.95 16.48 -22.28
N GLY A 18 -17.68 16.76 -23.37
CA GLY A 18 -17.70 15.89 -24.55
C GLY A 18 -16.42 15.86 -25.39
N LEU A 19 -15.47 16.75 -25.10
CA LEU A 19 -14.18 16.87 -25.81
C LEU A 19 -12.98 16.54 -24.92
N ARG A 20 -13.21 16.16 -23.65
CA ARG A 20 -12.12 15.77 -22.76
C ARG A 20 -11.48 14.49 -23.30
N PRO A 21 -10.15 14.44 -23.47
CA PRO A 21 -9.45 13.19 -23.72
C PRO A 21 -9.83 12.18 -22.64
N LYS A 22 -10.01 10.91 -23.01
CA LYS A 22 -10.10 9.85 -22.00
C LYS A 22 -8.77 9.86 -21.25
N GLU A 23 -8.82 10.03 -19.94
CA GLU A 23 -7.63 9.88 -19.10
C GLU A 23 -7.07 8.47 -19.34
N GLU A 24 -5.87 8.40 -19.90
CA GLU A 24 -5.11 7.16 -20.00
C GLU A 24 -4.65 6.82 -18.59
N LYS A 25 -5.45 6.03 -17.89
CA LYS A 25 -5.17 5.52 -16.53
C LYS A 25 -4.12 4.41 -16.53
N GLU A 26 -3.16 4.45 -17.44
CA GLU A 26 -2.19 3.36 -17.62
C GLU A 26 -1.37 3.10 -16.34
N ASP A 27 -1.20 4.12 -15.49
CA ASP A 27 -0.45 4.04 -14.24
C ASP A 27 -1.33 3.80 -12.98
N GLU A 28 -2.67 3.81 -13.09
CA GLU A 28 -3.58 3.64 -11.95
C GLU A 28 -4.03 2.17 -11.79
N GLY A 29 -3.42 1.45 -10.84
CA GLY A 29 -3.92 0.15 -10.40
C GLY A 29 -5.02 0.28 -9.35
N LEU A 30 -6.23 -0.21 -9.63
CA LEU A 30 -7.28 -0.32 -8.61
C LEU A 30 -6.92 -1.43 -7.61
N ILE A 31 -6.68 -1.07 -6.36
CA ILE A 31 -6.27 -2.00 -5.28
C ILE A 31 -7.38 -2.34 -4.28
N TRP A 32 -8.43 -1.52 -4.23
CA TRP A 32 -9.59 -1.71 -3.37
C TRP A 32 -10.76 -0.84 -3.86
N SER A 33 -11.98 -1.35 -3.72
CA SER A 33 -13.20 -0.54 -3.81
C SER A 33 -14.17 -0.89 -2.68
N PRO A 34 -15.06 0.03 -2.25
CA PRO A 34 -16.16 -0.33 -1.37
C PRO A 34 -17.09 -1.34 -2.05
N CYS A 35 -17.62 -2.31 -1.28
CA CYS A 35 -18.55 -3.30 -1.80
C CYS A 35 -19.69 -3.52 -0.80
N CYS A 36 -20.92 -3.60 -1.30
CA CYS A 36 -22.12 -3.80 -0.49
C CYS A 36 -22.44 -5.29 -0.24
N SER A 37 -21.64 -6.22 -0.79
CA SER A 37 -21.91 -7.66 -0.73
C SER A 37 -21.50 -8.32 0.59
N ILE A 38 -20.62 -7.66 1.35
CA ILE A 38 -20.15 -8.12 2.66
C ILE A 38 -20.52 -7.04 3.68
N ASP A 39 -21.06 -7.46 4.81
CA ASP A 39 -21.24 -6.61 5.98
C ASP A 39 -19.92 -6.33 6.71
N ASP A 40 -19.84 -5.18 7.37
CA ASP A 40 -18.62 -4.73 8.06
C ASP A 40 -18.17 -5.72 9.16
N GLU A 41 -19.11 -6.39 9.83
CA GLU A 41 -18.80 -7.35 10.88
C GLU A 41 -18.02 -8.56 10.34
N ARG A 42 -18.51 -9.16 9.25
CA ARG A 42 -17.80 -10.28 8.58
C ARG A 42 -16.48 -9.85 7.96
N LEU A 43 -16.39 -8.62 7.45
CA LEU A 43 -15.14 -8.09 6.93
C LEU A 43 -14.09 -7.97 8.06
N VAL A 44 -14.48 -7.42 9.20
CA VAL A 44 -13.62 -7.30 10.39
C VAL A 44 -13.22 -8.68 10.91
N GLU A 45 -14.15 -9.63 10.94
CA GLU A 45 -13.86 -11.02 11.32
C GLU A 45 -12.80 -11.65 10.41
N TYR A 46 -12.94 -11.49 9.10
CA TYR A 46 -11.97 -11.99 8.12
C TYR A 46 -10.58 -11.37 8.29
N VAL A 47 -10.50 -10.04 8.48
CA VAL A 47 -9.23 -9.35 8.73
C VAL A 47 -8.58 -9.84 10.03
N LYS A 48 -9.37 -10.05 11.09
CA LYS A 48 -8.88 -10.60 12.36
C LYS A 48 -8.36 -12.03 12.19
N GLU A 49 -9.13 -12.90 11.53
CA GLU A 49 -8.77 -14.30 11.28
C GLU A 49 -7.44 -14.42 10.53
N THR A 50 -7.29 -13.63 9.46
CA THR A 50 -6.08 -13.62 8.62
C THR A 50 -4.85 -13.09 9.35
N LYS A 51 -5.02 -12.05 10.19
CA LYS A 51 -3.96 -11.52 11.05
C LYS A 51 -3.51 -12.53 12.11
N GLU A 52 -4.45 -13.21 12.77
CA GLU A 52 -4.13 -14.13 13.86
C GLU A 52 -3.44 -15.40 13.34
N LYS A 53 -4.02 -16.01 12.30
CA LYS A 53 -3.57 -17.30 11.74
C LYS A 53 -2.35 -17.18 10.83
N PHE A 54 -2.29 -16.15 9.99
CA PHE A 54 -1.29 -16.03 8.92
C PHE A 54 -0.41 -14.79 9.02
N LYS A 55 -0.60 -13.97 10.06
CA LYS A 55 0.19 -12.75 10.32
C LYS A 55 0.11 -11.71 9.19
N TYR A 56 -0.93 -11.76 8.37
CA TYR A 56 -1.17 -10.72 7.38
C TYR A 56 -1.50 -9.38 8.03
N SER A 57 -1.04 -8.31 7.40
CA SER A 57 -1.52 -6.95 7.64
C SER A 57 -2.94 -6.77 7.11
N GLN A 58 -3.63 -5.73 7.58
CA GLN A 58 -4.98 -5.43 7.12
C GLN A 58 -5.00 -5.15 5.61
N GLU A 59 -4.01 -4.45 5.09
CA GLU A 59 -3.86 -4.10 3.68
C GLU A 59 -3.72 -5.35 2.81
N GLN A 60 -2.91 -6.31 3.26
CA GLN A 60 -2.75 -7.59 2.55
C GLN A 60 -4.06 -8.39 2.54
N SER A 61 -4.74 -8.48 3.67
CA SER A 61 -6.03 -9.18 3.76
C SER A 61 -7.07 -8.56 2.82
N LEU A 62 -7.17 -7.23 2.80
CA LEU A 62 -8.08 -6.52 1.89
C LEU A 62 -7.69 -6.69 0.42
N GLY A 63 -6.40 -6.66 0.10
CA GLY A 63 -5.92 -6.91 -1.26
C GLY A 63 -6.28 -8.32 -1.77
N ILE A 64 -6.10 -9.35 -0.94
CA ILE A 64 -6.48 -10.73 -1.28
C ILE A 64 -7.99 -10.86 -1.46
N LEU A 65 -8.77 -10.18 -0.62
CA LEU A 65 -10.23 -10.16 -0.73
C LEU A 65 -10.71 -9.47 -2.02
N PHE A 66 -10.11 -8.34 -2.37
CA PHE A 66 -10.40 -7.61 -3.60
C PHE A 66 -10.06 -8.42 -4.85
N ALA A 67 -8.89 -9.07 -4.87
CA ALA A 67 -8.48 -9.97 -5.95
C ALA A 67 -9.43 -11.18 -6.12
N ASN A 68 -10.22 -11.49 -5.09
CA ASN A 68 -11.21 -12.55 -5.08
C ASN A 68 -12.65 -12.06 -5.23
N GLU A 69 -12.85 -10.84 -5.74
CA GLU A 69 -14.18 -10.27 -6.01
C GLU A 69 -15.07 -10.26 -4.76
N TYR A 70 -14.49 -10.00 -3.59
CA TYR A 70 -15.19 -9.99 -2.30
C TYR A 70 -15.77 -11.35 -1.90
N ASN A 71 -15.25 -12.45 -2.43
CA ASN A 71 -15.61 -13.79 -2.00
C ASN A 71 -14.75 -14.23 -0.80
N LEU A 72 -15.32 -14.19 0.41
CA LEU A 72 -14.62 -14.55 1.65
C LEU A 72 -14.06 -15.98 1.64
N GLU A 73 -14.83 -16.95 1.14
CA GLU A 73 -14.43 -18.36 1.13
C GLU A 73 -13.25 -18.62 0.19
N LYS A 74 -13.24 -17.97 -0.97
CA LYS A 74 -12.14 -18.05 -1.92
C LYS A 74 -10.91 -17.32 -1.40
N ALA A 75 -11.09 -16.13 -0.84
CA ALA A 75 -10.03 -15.34 -0.23
C ALA A 75 -9.35 -16.10 0.92
N ARG A 76 -10.12 -16.76 1.80
CA ARG A 76 -9.59 -17.62 2.90
C ARG A 76 -8.66 -18.74 2.40
N LYS A 77 -8.96 -19.33 1.23
CA LYS A 77 -8.11 -20.37 0.63
C LYS A 77 -6.85 -19.77 0.01
N ASP A 78 -6.98 -18.62 -0.64
CA ASP A 78 -5.86 -17.96 -1.31
C ASP A 78 -4.88 -17.31 -0.34
N VAL A 79 -5.33 -16.92 0.85
CA VAL A 79 -4.49 -16.50 1.99
C VAL A 79 -3.37 -17.51 2.29
N LEU A 80 -3.55 -18.80 2.03
CA LEU A 80 -2.49 -19.81 2.22
C LEU A 80 -1.40 -19.77 1.14
N LYS A 81 -1.68 -19.21 -0.05
CA LYS A 81 -0.76 -19.20 -1.20
C LYS A 81 0.27 -18.07 -1.11
N TYR A 82 -0.04 -17.01 -0.37
CA TYR A 82 0.72 -15.76 -0.38
C TYR A 82 1.53 -15.54 0.90
N GLU A 83 1.91 -16.62 1.61
CA GLU A 83 2.51 -16.55 2.95
C GLU A 83 3.49 -15.38 3.03
N PRO A 84 3.22 -14.39 3.89
CA PRO A 84 3.89 -13.11 3.81
C PRO A 84 5.35 -13.38 4.12
N ARG A 85 6.23 -13.17 3.13
CA ARG A 85 7.66 -13.36 3.31
C ARG A 85 8.06 -12.44 4.47
N PRO A 86 8.43 -12.98 5.64
CA PRO A 86 8.56 -12.13 6.79
C PRO A 86 9.88 -11.38 6.59
N VAL A 87 9.81 -10.05 6.50
CA VAL A 87 11.01 -9.20 6.57
C VAL A 87 11.48 -9.24 8.01
N GLN A 88 12.09 -10.36 8.39
CA GLN A 88 12.70 -10.51 9.69
C GLN A 88 14.13 -10.03 9.56
N TRP A 89 14.39 -8.83 10.06
CA TRP A 89 15.75 -8.46 10.39
C TRP A 89 16.27 -9.44 11.43
N SER A 90 17.44 -10.01 11.15
CA SER A 90 18.15 -10.82 12.13
C SER A 90 18.46 -9.97 13.37
N ARG A 91 18.81 -10.61 14.49
CA ARG A 91 19.26 -9.87 15.67
C ARG A 91 20.48 -9.00 15.33
N GLU A 92 21.38 -9.53 14.51
CA GLU A 92 22.58 -8.86 14.04
C GLU A 92 22.27 -7.63 13.19
N ASP A 93 21.26 -7.71 12.30
CA ASP A 93 20.83 -6.55 11.49
C ASP A 93 20.27 -5.42 12.38
N LYS A 94 19.52 -5.78 13.43
CA LYS A 94 18.97 -4.82 14.39
C LYS A 94 20.07 -4.15 15.21
N GLU A 95 21.02 -4.94 15.71
CA GLU A 95 22.19 -4.44 16.46
C GLU A 95 23.04 -3.50 15.59
N ARG A 96 23.31 -3.90 14.33
CA ARG A 96 24.05 -3.05 13.38
C ARG A 96 23.32 -1.75 13.08
N PHE A 97 22.00 -1.79 12.91
CA PHE A 97 21.22 -0.58 12.70
C PHE A 97 21.22 0.32 13.92
N GLU A 98 21.11 -0.23 15.14
CA GLU A 98 21.15 0.54 16.38
C GLU A 98 22.51 1.22 16.57
N GLU A 99 23.60 0.50 16.29
CA GLU A 99 24.96 1.05 16.30
C GLU A 99 25.11 2.19 15.27
N GLY A 100 24.71 1.94 14.03
CA GLY A 100 24.76 2.95 12.97
C GLY A 100 23.88 4.17 13.27
N PHE A 101 22.71 3.97 13.88
CA PHE A 101 21.83 5.04 14.29
C PHE A 101 22.44 5.87 15.42
N ASN A 102 23.11 5.24 16.39
CA ASN A 102 23.81 5.94 17.46
C ASN A 102 25.01 6.75 16.94
N LEU A 103 25.71 6.26 15.92
CA LEU A 103 26.88 6.93 15.33
C LEU A 103 26.52 8.02 14.32
N HIS A 104 25.48 7.82 13.51
CA HIS A 104 25.16 8.68 12.35
C HIS A 104 23.76 9.33 12.42
N GLY A 105 23.00 9.09 13.49
CA GLY A 105 21.67 9.66 13.68
C GLY A 105 20.69 9.17 12.61
N LYS A 106 19.95 10.09 11.97
CA LYS A 106 18.96 9.75 10.92
C LYS A 106 19.54 9.77 9.49
N ASN A 107 20.86 9.64 9.35
CA ASN A 107 21.49 9.53 8.04
C ASN A 107 21.47 8.07 7.55
N PHE A 108 20.35 7.66 6.96
CA PHE A 108 20.14 6.28 6.51
C PHE A 108 21.11 5.85 5.41
N ASP A 109 21.57 6.76 4.55
CA ASP A 109 22.58 6.45 3.53
C ASP A 109 23.92 6.04 4.15
N MET A 110 24.25 6.59 5.33
CA MET A 110 25.45 6.22 6.07
C MET A 110 25.25 4.93 6.86
N ILE A 111 24.09 4.74 7.49
CA ILE A 111 23.74 3.51 8.21
C ILE A 111 23.74 2.30 7.27
N CYS A 112 23.21 2.44 6.05
CA CYS A 112 23.20 1.36 5.06
C CYS A 112 24.60 0.98 4.53
N LYS A 113 25.62 1.84 4.73
CA LYS A 113 27.00 1.60 4.27
C LYS A 113 27.89 0.95 5.32
N MET A 114 27.38 0.74 6.54
CA MET A 114 28.06 0.05 7.64
C MET A 114 27.86 -1.46 7.58
#